data_AF-A0A2G5UBZ7-F1
#
_entry.id   AF-A0A2G5UBZ7-F1
#
_cell.length_a   1.000
_cell.length_b   1.000
_cell.length_c   1.000
_cell.angle_alpha   90.00
_cell.angle_beta   90.00
_cell.angle_gamma   90.00
#
_symmetry.space_group_name_H-M   'P 1'
#
loop_
_entity.id
_entity.type
_entity.pdbx_description
1 polymer ?
#
loop_
_entity_poly.entity_id
_entity_poly.type
_entity_poly.pdbx_seq_one_letter_code
_entity_poly.pdbx_strand_id
1 'polypeptide(L)' 'MIRIFNFIDFFYFRTGFAGPNCEEITDICSTNNPCRNGARCIGEKLGRFKCQCVPGWEGPTCDKNIGEFGVL' A
#
# COMPACT_ATOMS: atom_id res chain seq x y z
N MET A 1 -2.05 26.97 2.29
CA MET A 1 -2.69 25.96 1.42
C MET A 1 -2.01 26.05 0.06
N ILE A 2 -1.76 24.92 -0.61
CA ILE A 2 -1.05 24.78 -1.89
C ILE A 2 0.48 24.84 -1.72
N ARG A 3 1.08 23.77 -1.17
CA ARG A 3 2.45 23.45 -1.57
C ARG A 3 2.32 22.74 -2.91
N ILE A 4 2.88 23.37 -3.93
CA ILE A 4 3.01 22.87 -5.27
C ILE A 4 3.77 21.55 -5.18
N PHE A 5 3.04 20.44 -5.03
CA PHE A 5 3.53 19.11 -5.34
C PHE A 5 3.90 19.19 -6.80
N ASN A 6 5.20 19.32 -7.08
CA ASN A 6 5.66 19.30 -8.46
C ASN A 6 5.11 18.00 -9.05
N PHE A 7 4.70 18.02 -10.31
CA PHE A 7 4.18 16.83 -11.00
C PHE A 7 5.12 15.60 -10.83
N ILE A 8 6.40 15.90 -10.57
CA ILE A 8 7.50 15.00 -10.21
C ILE A 8 7.25 14.23 -8.90
N ASP A 9 6.80 14.87 -7.82
CA ASP A 9 6.53 14.22 -6.51
C ASP A 9 5.38 13.20 -6.62
N PHE A 10 4.37 13.49 -7.45
CA PHE A 10 3.22 12.61 -7.66
C PHE A 10 3.54 11.44 -8.61
N PHE A 11 4.41 11.67 -9.61
CA PHE A 11 4.87 10.61 -10.50
C PHE A 11 5.68 9.56 -9.74
N TYR A 12 6.46 10.01 -8.76
CA TYR A 12 7.34 9.18 -7.97
C TYR A 12 6.62 8.24 -7.01
N PHE A 13 5.47 8.67 -6.51
CA PHE A 13 4.56 7.85 -5.75
C PHE A 13 4.02 6.63 -6.53
N ARG A 14 3.96 6.68 -7.88
CA ARG A 14 3.48 5.53 -8.67
C ARG A 14 4.55 4.46 -8.91
N THR A 15 5.83 4.80 -8.82
CA THR A 15 6.92 3.87 -9.15
C THR A 15 7.53 3.20 -7.92
N GLY A 16 7.25 3.70 -6.71
CA GLY A 16 7.74 3.09 -5.48
C GLY A 16 9.13 3.56 -5.06
N PHE A 17 9.57 4.72 -5.56
CA PHE A 17 10.89 5.28 -5.28
C PHE A 17 10.82 6.76 -4.86
N ALA A 18 11.78 7.21 -4.05
CA ALA A 18 11.99 8.54 -3.44
C ALA A 18 13.46 9.03 -3.65
N GLY A 19 13.78 10.34 -3.56
CA GLY A 19 15.08 10.93 -3.93
C GLY A 19 15.24 11.56 -5.36
N PRO A 20 16.32 12.30 -5.64
CA PRO A 20 16.55 12.92 -6.95
C PRO A 20 16.97 11.94 -8.06
N ASN A 21 17.32 10.70 -7.74
CA ASN A 21 17.83 9.68 -8.67
C ASN A 21 17.08 8.33 -8.62
N CYS A 22 15.84 8.25 -8.12
CA CYS A 22 15.12 6.97 -7.99
C CYS A 22 15.79 5.97 -7.04
N GLU A 23 16.57 6.45 -6.06
CA GLU A 23 17.42 5.61 -5.21
C GLU A 23 16.78 5.19 -3.88
N GLU A 24 15.89 5.98 -3.29
CA GLU A 24 15.18 5.59 -2.07
C GLU A 24 14.00 4.71 -2.45
N ILE A 25 13.77 3.62 -1.72
CA ILE A 25 12.56 2.81 -1.90
C ILE A 25 11.49 3.36 -0.97
N THR A 26 10.35 3.79 -1.51
CA THR A 26 9.24 4.25 -0.67
C THR A 26 8.51 3.04 -0.11
N ASP A 27 8.45 2.95 1.23
CA ASP A 27 7.54 2.02 1.88
C ASP A 27 6.10 2.57 1.84
N ILE A 28 5.29 1.99 0.97
CA ILE A 28 3.88 2.35 0.79
C ILE A 28 3.06 2.07 2.06
N CYS A 29 3.47 1.13 2.91
CA CYS A 29 2.78 0.85 4.18
C CYS A 29 2.91 2.02 5.17
N SER A 30 4.05 2.72 5.15
CA SER A 30 4.32 3.86 6.03
C SER A 30 3.74 5.18 5.51
N THR A 31 3.61 5.33 4.19
CA THR A 31 3.15 6.57 3.56
C THR A 31 1.65 6.58 3.23
N ASN A 32 1.11 5.48 2.71
CA ASN A 32 -0.32 5.37 2.37
C ASN A 32 -0.77 3.90 2.42
N ASN A 33 -1.00 3.40 3.63
CA ASN A 33 -1.37 2.00 3.84
C ASN A 33 -2.65 1.62 3.06
N PRO A 34 -2.56 0.72 2.06
CA PRO A 34 -3.70 0.34 1.23
C PRO A 34 -4.58 -0.75 1.86
N CYS A 35 -4.10 -1.42 2.92
CA CYS A 35 -4.79 -2.54 3.55
C CYS A 35 -5.98 -2.06 4.40
N ARG A 36 -7.08 -2.80 4.35
CA ARG A 36 -8.34 -2.51 5.05
C ARG A 36 -8.63 -3.52 6.15
N ASN A 37 -9.64 -3.22 6.96
CA ASN A 37 -10.24 -4.14 7.93
C ASN A 37 -9.25 -4.79 8.91
N GLY A 38 -8.28 -4.01 9.40
CA GLY A 38 -7.29 -4.48 10.37
C GLY A 38 -6.19 -5.38 9.79
N ALA A 39 -6.11 -5.52 8.47
CA ALA A 39 -5.05 -6.26 7.82
C ALA A 39 -3.67 -5.62 8.03
N ARG A 40 -2.63 -6.46 8.17
CA ARG A 40 -1.25 -6.00 8.30
C ARG A 40 -0.67 -5.71 6.92
N CYS A 41 -0.17 -4.50 6.73
CA CYS A 41 0.57 -4.12 5.52
C CYS A 41 2.02 -4.59 5.61
N ILE A 42 2.52 -5.17 4.53
CA ILE A 42 3.89 -5.62 4.37
C ILE A 42 4.45 -4.96 3.12
N GLY A 43 5.41 -4.05 3.29
CA GLY A 43 6.13 -3.43 2.18
C GLY A 43 7.02 -4.45 1.50
N GLU A 44 6.99 -4.48 0.17
CA GLU A 44 7.84 -5.31 -0.67
C GLU A 44 8.78 -4.43 -1.51
N LYS A 45 9.71 -5.07 -2.24
CA LYS A 45 10.66 -4.34 -3.09
C LYS A 45 9.93 -3.53 -4.16
N LEU A 46 10.55 -2.43 -4.59
CA LEU A 46 10.06 -1.58 -5.69
C LEU A 46 8.70 -0.92 -5.38
N GLY A 47 8.45 -0.56 -4.11
CA GLY A 47 7.20 0.04 -3.64
C GLY A 47 5.97 -0.84 -3.77
N ARG A 48 6.16 -2.15 -3.94
CA ARG A 48 5.06 -3.12 -3.88
C ARG A 48 4.62 -3.31 -2.43
N PHE A 49 3.44 -3.88 -2.27
CA PHE A 49 2.94 -4.28 -0.96
C PHE A 49 2.18 -5.59 -1.04
N LYS A 50 2.04 -6.21 0.13
CA LYS A 50 1.14 -7.30 0.39
C LYS A 50 0.35 -7.02 1.65
N CYS A 51 -0.96 -7.25 1.59
CA CYS A 51 -1.80 -7.23 2.78
C CYS A 51 -1.95 -8.65 3.34
N GLN A 52 -1.64 -8.82 4.62
CA GLN A 52 -1.96 -10.02 5.37
C GLN A 52 -3.35 -9.82 5.99
N CYS A 53 -4.36 -10.40 5.35
CA CYS A 53 -5.75 -10.28 5.79
C CYS A 53 -6.00 -11.02 7.10
N VAL A 54 -6.89 -10.45 7.91
CA VAL A 54 -7.45 -11.15 9.08
C VAL A 54 -8.56 -12.11 8.60
N PRO A 55 -8.90 -13.15 9.37
CA PRO A 55 -9.99 -14.08 9.01
C PRO A 55 -11.28 -13.34 8.66
N GLY A 56 -11.98 -13.81 7.61
CA GLY A 56 -13.21 -13.18 7.11
C GLY A 56 -12.99 -12.08 6.06
N TRP A 57 -11.75 -11.77 5.70
CA TRP A 57 -11.41 -10.78 4.66
C TRP A 57 -10.47 -11.34 3.60
N GLU A 58 -10.69 -10.94 2.35
CA GLU A 58 -9.86 -11.32 1.21
C GLU A 58 -9.63 -10.16 0.24
N GLY A 59 -8.85 -10.45 -0.80
CA GLY A 59 -8.51 -9.52 -1.86
C GLY A 59 -7.16 -8.84 -1.63
N PRO A 60 -6.63 -8.12 -2.64
CA PRO A 60 -5.31 -7.50 -2.58
C PRO A 60 -5.14 -6.50 -1.42
N THR A 61 -6.24 -5.87 -1.02
CA THR A 61 -6.32 -4.85 0.04
C THR A 61 -7.16 -5.30 1.24
N CYS A 62 -7.59 -6.56 1.28
CA CYS A 62 -8.46 -7.12 2.34
C CYS A 62 -9.77 -6.35 2.53
N ASP A 63 -10.36 -5.84 1.43
CA ASP A 63 -11.59 -5.05 1.43
C ASP A 63 -12.85 -5.88 1.15
N LYS A 64 -12.70 -7.13 0.71
CA LYS A 64 -13.81 -8.03 0.43
C LYS A 64 -14.10 -8.94 1.63
N ASN A 65 -15.32 -8.86 2.14
CA ASN A 65 -15.80 -9.76 3.20
C ASN A 65 -16.21 -11.11 2.57
N ILE A 66 -15.72 -12.21 3.11
CA ILE A 66 -16.03 -13.58 2.63
C ILE A 66 -17.07 -14.31 3.49
N GLY A 67 -17.56 -13.66 4.54
CA GLY A 67 -18.55 -14.22 5.46
C GLY A 67 -18.05 -15.45 6.22
N GLU A 68 -18.96 -16.00 7.03
CA GLU A 68 -18.71 -17.16 7.89
C GLU A 68 -18.29 -18.43 7.12
N PHE A 69 -18.58 -18.49 5.82
CA PHE A 69 -18.21 -19.61 4.94
C PHE A 69 -16.76 -19.61 4.47
N GLY A 70 -16.03 -18.50 4.63
CA GLY A 70 -14.63 -18.36 4.24
C GLY A 70 -13.61 -18.63 5.35
N VAL A 71 -14.10 -18.94 6.57
CA VAL A 71 -13.29 -19.28 7.75
C VAL A 71 -13.67 -20.71 8.16
N LEU A 72 -13.14 -21.70 7.45
CA LEU A 72 -13.27 -23.13 7.79
C LEU A 72 -11.94 -23.68 8.31
#